data_AF-A0A5R9CST3-F1
#
_entry.id   AF-A0A5R9CST3-F1
#
_cell.length_a   1.000
_cell.length_b   1.000
_cell.length_c   1.000
_cell.angle_alpha   90.00
_cell.angle_beta   90.00
_cell.angle_gamma   90.00
#
_symmetry.space_group_name_H-M   'P 1'
#
loop_
_entity.id
_entity.type
_entity.pdbx_description
1 polymer ?
#
loop_
_entity_poly.entity_id
_entity_poly.type
_entity_poly.pdbx_seq_one_letter_code
_entity_poly.pdbx_strand_id
1 'polypeptide(L)'
;MVKSLYREFYKFSHRKLTWLAPLIMLAFMFLMAGYPSARLLAMLTYDSSDAIMLVLVIVGSTMFSMEFQNNAILTLLYKSAKKIDVYFAKLVTILIYDLMLHVLAILVTILLTATIKPVSWMAVYQYGQPLLMNMVAATCIDIVSSMLIISLIFLETV
;
A
#
# COMPACT_ATOMS: atom_id res chain seq x y z
N MET A 1 -1.96 18.80 14.88
CA MET A 1 -2.30 17.93 13.74
C MET A 1 -1.64 18.35 12.41
N VAL A 2 -2.09 19.41 11.70
CA VAL A 2 -1.61 19.74 10.33
C VAL A 2 -0.08 19.86 10.20
N LYS A 3 0.60 20.56 11.12
CA LYS A 3 2.07 20.67 11.11
C LYS A 3 2.79 19.33 11.31
N SER A 4 2.19 18.43 12.09
CA SER A 4 2.73 17.07 12.31
C SER A 4 2.59 16.23 11.06
N LEU A 5 1.42 16.30 10.41
CA LEU A 5 1.13 15.59 9.17
C LEU A 5 2.04 16.05 8.04
N TYR A 6 2.20 17.36 7.83
CA TYR A 6 3.14 17.90 6.86
C TYR A 6 4.57 17.42 7.10
N ARG A 7 5.02 17.41 8.36
CA ARG A 7 6.38 16.96 8.73
C ARG A 7 6.58 15.48 8.43
N GLU A 8 5.60 14.63 8.75
CA GLU A 8 5.69 13.19 8.48
C GLU A 8 5.66 12.92 6.97
N PHE A 9 4.78 13.55 6.20
CA PHE A 9 4.78 13.46 4.73
C PHE A 9 6.10 13.93 4.11
N TYR A 10 6.65 15.04 4.59
CA TYR A 10 7.92 15.56 4.09
C TYR A 10 9.06 14.57 4.33
N LYS A 11 9.19 14.06 5.57
CA LYS A 11 10.18 13.02 5.90
C LYS A 11 9.98 11.77 5.05
N PHE A 12 8.73 11.35 4.87
CA PHE A 12 8.36 10.14 4.15
C PHE A 12 8.70 10.23 2.67
N SER A 13 8.33 11.33 2.02
CA SER A 13 8.54 11.55 0.59
C SER A 13 10.01 11.73 0.21
N HIS A 14 10.85 12.28 1.09
CA HIS A 14 12.28 12.46 0.80
C HIS A 14 13.14 11.20 1.03
N ARG A 15 12.54 10.09 1.49
CA ARG A 15 13.25 8.84 1.72
C ARG A 15 13.36 8.01 0.46
N LYS A 16 14.58 7.58 0.15
CA LYS A 16 14.86 6.69 -0.99
C LYS A 16 14.06 5.38 -0.91
N LEU A 17 13.91 4.82 0.29
CA LEU A 17 13.19 3.55 0.49
C LEU A 17 11.70 3.65 0.08
N THR A 18 11.06 4.79 0.34
CA THR A 18 9.66 5.05 -0.06
C THR A 18 9.44 4.95 -1.56
N TRP A 19 10.45 5.31 -2.35
CA TRP A 19 10.39 5.23 -3.81
C TRP A 19 10.94 3.91 -4.35
N LEU A 20 11.79 3.22 -3.58
CA LEU A 20 12.33 1.92 -3.96
C LEU A 20 11.34 0.78 -3.67
N ALA A 21 10.57 0.86 -2.59
CA ALA A 21 9.64 -0.19 -2.20
C ALA A 21 8.55 -0.50 -3.25
N PRO A 22 7.94 0.49 -3.93
CA PRO A 22 7.02 0.22 -5.05
C PRO A 22 7.68 -0.56 -6.19
N LEU A 23 9.01 -0.45 -6.37
CA LEU A 23 9.72 -1.19 -7.42
C LEU A 23 9.71 -2.71 -7.14
N ILE A 24 9.75 -3.11 -5.87
CA ILE A 24 9.60 -4.51 -5.46
C ILE A 24 8.20 -5.02 -5.82
N MET A 25 7.17 -4.22 -5.55
CA MET A 25 5.78 -4.52 -5.94
C MET A 25 5.66 -4.68 -7.45
N LEU A 26 6.20 -3.74 -8.23
CA LEU A 26 6.18 -3.83 -9.70
C LEU A 26 6.88 -5.10 -10.19
N ALA A 27 8.08 -5.39 -9.68
CA ALA A 27 8.80 -6.60 -10.03
C ALA A 27 7.97 -7.88 -9.76
N PHE A 28 7.29 -7.94 -8.62
CA PHE A 28 6.40 -9.05 -8.28
C PHE A 28 5.24 -9.20 -9.29
N MET A 29 4.57 -8.10 -9.65
CA MET A 29 3.50 -8.11 -10.65
C MET A 29 4.00 -8.60 -12.02
N PHE A 30 5.20 -8.19 -12.44
CA PHE A 30 5.80 -8.66 -13.69
C PHE A 30 6.12 -10.16 -13.65
N LEU A 31 6.56 -10.70 -12.52
CA LEU A 31 6.76 -12.15 -12.36
C LEU A 31 5.42 -12.91 -12.50
N MET A 32 4.35 -12.37 -11.93
CA MET A 32 3.02 -12.98 -12.01
C MET A 32 2.42 -12.95 -13.42
N ALA A 33 2.92 -12.09 -14.32
CA ALA A 33 2.44 -12.05 -15.70
C ALA A 33 2.65 -13.35 -16.50
N GLY A 34 3.60 -14.20 -16.06
CA GLY A 34 3.83 -15.52 -16.64
C GLY A 34 2.69 -16.52 -16.39
N TYR A 35 1.85 -16.31 -15.37
CA TYR A 35 0.84 -17.28 -14.95
C TYR A 35 -0.26 -17.48 -16.02
N PRO A 36 -0.75 -18.71 -16.27
CA PRO A 36 -1.65 -19.00 -17.40
C PRO A 36 -3.06 -18.36 -17.27
N SER A 37 -3.46 -17.92 -16.09
CA SER A 37 -4.82 -17.43 -15.80
C SER A 37 -4.96 -15.90 -15.92
N ALA A 38 -4.95 -15.37 -17.14
CA ALA A 38 -5.01 -13.91 -17.39
C ALA A 38 -6.22 -13.20 -16.77
N ARG A 39 -7.41 -13.82 -16.79
CA ARG A 39 -8.63 -13.22 -16.21
C ARG A 39 -8.57 -13.14 -14.69
N LEU A 40 -8.05 -14.18 -14.05
CA LEU A 40 -7.87 -14.22 -12.60
C LEU A 40 -6.82 -13.20 -12.16
N LEU A 41 -5.68 -13.15 -12.86
CA LEU A 41 -4.64 -12.15 -12.62
C LEU A 41 -5.17 -10.73 -12.80
N ALA A 42 -5.92 -10.45 -13.86
CA ALA A 42 -6.51 -9.13 -14.09
C ALA A 42 -7.50 -8.75 -12.98
N MET A 43 -8.30 -9.71 -12.49
CA MET A 43 -9.21 -9.52 -11.37
C MET A 43 -8.46 -9.21 -10.06
N LEU A 44 -7.37 -9.93 -9.77
CA LEU A 44 -6.56 -9.78 -8.56
C LEU A 44 -5.40 -8.80 -8.73
N THR A 45 -5.47 -7.91 -9.73
CA THR A 45 -4.42 -6.92 -10.04
C THR A 45 -2.99 -7.49 -10.04
N TYR A 46 -2.80 -8.63 -10.70
CA TYR A 46 -1.57 -9.42 -10.78
C TYR A 46 -0.96 -9.75 -9.41
N ASP A 47 -1.81 -10.07 -8.44
CA ASP A 47 -1.41 -10.45 -7.07
C ASP A 47 -0.64 -9.32 -6.36
N SER A 48 -0.96 -8.06 -6.72
CA SER A 48 -0.30 -6.90 -6.13
C SER A 48 -0.54 -6.78 -4.63
N SER A 49 -1.65 -7.31 -4.12
CA SER A 49 -2.12 -7.12 -2.75
C SER A 49 -1.12 -7.68 -1.72
N ASP A 50 -0.55 -8.87 -1.99
CA ASP A 50 0.50 -9.46 -1.15
C ASP A 50 1.79 -8.62 -1.17
N ALA A 51 2.17 -8.12 -2.35
CA ALA A 51 3.35 -7.28 -2.48
C ALA A 51 3.17 -5.91 -1.83
N ILE A 52 1.97 -5.32 -1.93
CA ILE A 52 1.59 -4.07 -1.26
C ILE A 52 1.68 -4.28 0.25
N MET A 53 1.11 -5.36 0.78
CA MET A 53 1.18 -5.68 2.21
C MET A 53 2.62 -5.76 2.71
N LEU A 54 3.51 -6.45 2.00
CA LEU A 54 4.95 -6.50 2.32
C LEU A 54 5.59 -5.11 2.32
N VAL A 55 5.31 -4.29 1.29
CA VAL A 55 5.81 -2.92 1.20
C VAL A 55 5.34 -2.08 2.39
N LEU A 56 4.07 -2.18 2.78
CA LEU A 56 3.52 -1.45 3.93
C LEU A 56 4.18 -1.86 5.25
N VAL A 57 4.44 -3.15 5.45
CA VAL A 57 5.14 -3.65 6.64
C VAL A 57 6.58 -3.11 6.70
N ILE A 58 7.32 -3.17 5.59
CA ILE A 58 8.71 -2.68 5.51
C ILE A 58 8.76 -1.16 5.76
N VAL A 59 7.89 -0.41 5.10
CA VAL A 59 7.86 1.04 5.20
C VAL A 59 7.36 1.49 6.59
N GLY A 60 6.32 0.84 7.10
CA GLY A 60 5.74 1.10 8.42
C GLY A 60 6.72 0.82 9.56
N SER A 61 7.37 -0.34 9.56
CA SER A 61 8.40 -0.67 10.55
C SER A 61 9.56 0.34 10.51
N THR A 62 10.02 0.70 9.31
CA THR A 62 11.07 1.72 9.14
C THR A 62 10.65 3.07 9.73
N MET A 63 9.39 3.51 9.52
CA MET A 63 8.84 4.74 10.11
C MET A 63 8.91 4.78 11.65
N PHE A 64 8.85 3.63 12.33
CA PHE A 64 9.04 3.54 13.78
C PHE A 64 10.51 3.43 14.18
N SER A 65 11.27 2.52 13.56
CA SER A 65 12.68 2.28 13.90
C SER A 65 13.54 3.54 13.85
N MET A 66 13.21 4.50 12.99
CA MET A 66 13.97 5.74 12.86
C MET A 66 13.76 6.72 14.01
N GLU A 67 12.64 6.65 14.70
CA GLU A 67 12.44 7.45 15.90
C GLU A 67 13.30 6.88 17.06
N PHE A 68 13.53 5.55 17.08
CA PHE A 68 14.50 4.91 17.99
C PHE A 68 15.94 5.30 17.64
N GLN A 69 16.34 5.13 16.37
CA GLN A 69 17.71 5.40 15.92
C GLN A 69 18.12 6.88 16.11
N ASN A 70 17.20 7.82 15.92
CA ASN A 70 17.49 9.25 16.04
C ASN A 70 17.35 9.80 17.47
N ASN A 71 17.16 8.94 18.48
CA ASN A 71 16.85 9.32 19.88
C ASN A 71 15.65 10.28 20.01
N ALA A 72 14.83 10.37 18.95
CA ALA A 72 13.67 11.25 18.86
C ALA A 72 12.48 10.68 19.66
N ILE A 73 12.53 9.39 20.01
CA ILE A 73 11.56 8.75 20.90
C ILE A 73 11.52 9.39 22.28
N LEU A 74 12.67 9.75 22.88
CA LEU A 74 12.67 10.39 24.19
C LEU A 74 12.05 11.79 24.12
N THR A 75 12.26 12.52 23.04
CA THR A 75 11.61 13.84 22.83
C THR A 75 10.10 13.70 22.54
N LEU A 76 9.68 12.66 21.84
CA LEU A 76 8.26 12.31 21.68
C LEU A 76 7.61 11.85 22.99
N LEU A 77 8.31 11.06 23.80
CA LEU A 77 7.78 10.52 25.06
C LEU A 77 7.78 11.54 26.20
N TYR A 78 8.78 12.42 26.30
CA TYR A 78 8.92 13.35 27.44
C TYR A 78 8.49 14.80 27.15
N LYS A 79 8.56 15.27 25.90
CA LYS A 79 8.34 16.70 25.57
C LYS A 79 7.12 16.96 24.68
N SER A 80 6.50 15.93 24.10
CA SER A 80 5.32 16.10 23.26
C SER A 80 4.05 16.14 24.10
N ALA A 81 3.41 17.30 24.18
CA ALA A 81 2.05 17.43 24.71
C ALA A 81 0.98 16.78 23.80
N LYS A 82 1.35 16.32 22.58
CA LYS A 82 0.43 15.77 21.57
C LYS A 82 0.97 14.48 20.93
N LYS A 83 1.26 13.46 21.74
CA LYS A 83 1.74 12.15 21.27
C LYS A 83 0.79 11.50 20.27
N ILE A 84 -0.51 11.58 20.55
CA ILE A 84 -1.59 11.06 19.70
C ILE A 84 -1.58 11.73 18.32
N ASP A 85 -1.36 13.06 18.24
CA ASP A 85 -1.29 13.77 16.95
C ASP A 85 -0.16 13.26 16.05
N VAL A 86 0.98 12.88 16.63
CA VAL A 86 2.13 12.37 15.87
C VAL A 86 1.86 10.96 15.38
N TYR A 87 1.33 10.11 16.24
CA TYR A 87 0.94 8.75 15.87
C TYR A 87 -0.13 8.74 14.78
N PHE A 88 -1.18 9.53 14.94
CA PHE A 88 -2.25 9.67 13.95
C PHE A 88 -1.72 10.23 12.62
N ALA A 89 -0.78 11.19 12.66
CA ALA A 89 -0.13 11.69 11.46
C ALA A 89 0.63 10.59 10.69
N LYS A 90 1.31 9.67 11.38
CA LYS A 90 1.98 8.54 10.73
C LYS A 90 0.99 7.56 10.11
N LEU A 91 -0.07 7.21 10.83
CA LEU A 91 -1.13 6.34 10.32
C LEU A 91 -1.75 6.93 9.05
N VAL A 92 -2.14 8.21 9.05
CA VAL A 92 -2.68 8.88 7.86
C VAL A 92 -1.66 8.94 6.71
N THR A 93 -0.38 9.14 7.01
CA THR A 93 0.69 9.14 5.98
C THR A 93 0.77 7.79 5.27
N ILE A 94 0.73 6.69 6.03
CA ILE A 94 0.75 5.34 5.45
C ILE A 94 -0.55 5.00 4.74
N LEU A 95 -1.72 5.39 5.25
CA LEU A 95 -2.99 5.17 4.57
C LEU A 95 -3.02 5.82 3.18
N ILE A 96 -2.52 7.04 3.07
CA ILE A 96 -2.43 7.72 1.76
C ILE A 96 -1.45 7.00 0.85
N TYR A 97 -0.32 6.53 1.39
CA TYR A 97 0.64 5.77 0.61
C TYR A 97 0.08 4.42 0.12
N ASP A 98 -0.69 3.72 0.94
CA ASP A 98 -1.41 2.50 0.58
C ASP A 98 -2.38 2.71 -0.58
N LEU A 99 -3.18 3.78 -0.51
CA LEU A 99 -4.08 4.16 -1.61
C LEU A 99 -3.30 4.46 -2.89
N MET A 100 -2.17 5.16 -2.80
CA MET A 100 -1.31 5.44 -3.95
C MET A 100 -0.75 4.17 -4.59
N LEU A 101 -0.36 3.16 -3.78
CA LEU A 101 0.13 1.87 -4.26
C LEU A 101 -0.97 1.09 -4.99
N HIS A 102 -2.19 1.05 -4.47
CA HIS A 102 -3.31 0.39 -5.12
C HIS A 102 -3.70 1.08 -6.45
N VAL A 103 -3.68 2.42 -6.50
CA VAL A 103 -3.88 3.16 -7.76
C VAL A 103 -2.80 2.79 -8.78
N LEU A 104 -1.54 2.74 -8.36
CA LEU A 104 -0.43 2.32 -9.22
C LEU A 104 -0.62 0.87 -9.72
N ALA A 105 -1.03 -0.05 -8.84
CA ALA A 105 -1.28 -1.45 -9.20
C ALA A 105 -2.41 -1.59 -10.24
N ILE A 106 -3.49 -0.83 -10.11
CA ILE A 106 -4.57 -0.80 -11.11
C ILE A 106 -4.03 -0.31 -12.47
N LEU A 107 -3.28 0.81 -12.49
CA LEU A 107 -2.72 1.36 -13.72
C LEU A 107 -1.80 0.36 -14.44
N VAL A 108 -0.94 -0.33 -13.67
CA VAL A 108 -0.04 -1.35 -14.20
C VAL A 108 -0.81 -2.57 -14.67
N THR A 109 -1.84 -3.00 -13.96
CA THR A 109 -2.71 -4.12 -14.38
C THR A 109 -3.37 -3.83 -15.72
N ILE A 110 -3.89 -2.62 -15.92
CA ILE A 110 -4.47 -2.18 -17.20
C ILE A 110 -3.40 -2.22 -18.32
N LEU A 111 -2.18 -1.77 -18.03
CA LEU A 111 -1.07 -1.80 -18.99
C LEU A 111 -0.65 -3.24 -19.36
N LEU A 112 -0.50 -4.12 -18.37
CA LEU A 112 -0.09 -5.52 -18.57
C LEU A 112 -1.15 -6.33 -19.32
N THR A 113 -2.42 -6.13 -18.98
CA THR A 113 -3.54 -6.77 -19.72
C THR A 113 -3.63 -6.25 -21.14
N ALA A 114 -3.43 -4.95 -21.39
CA ALA A 114 -3.45 -4.40 -22.74
C ALA A 114 -2.30 -4.90 -23.63
N THR A 115 -1.15 -5.29 -23.05
CA THR A 115 0.07 -5.61 -23.80
C THR A 115 0.38 -7.11 -23.87
N ILE A 116 0.29 -7.83 -22.75
CA ILE A 116 0.76 -9.24 -22.65
C ILE A 116 -0.37 -10.22 -22.90
N LYS A 117 -1.50 -10.09 -22.18
CA LYS A 117 -2.64 -11.01 -22.25
C LYS A 117 -3.94 -10.22 -22.26
N PRO A 118 -4.48 -9.85 -23.43
CA PRO A 118 -5.71 -9.07 -23.53
C PRO A 118 -6.90 -9.83 -22.96
N VAL A 119 -7.70 -9.12 -22.16
CA VAL A 119 -8.91 -9.65 -21.53
C VAL A 119 -10.08 -8.73 -21.84
N SER A 120 -11.27 -9.29 -22.01
CA SER A 120 -12.51 -8.52 -22.11
C SER A 120 -12.98 -8.10 -20.71
N TRP A 121 -12.91 -6.80 -20.43
CA TRP A 121 -13.32 -6.21 -19.14
C TRP A 121 -14.81 -6.32 -18.83
N MET A 122 -15.64 -6.34 -19.88
CA MET A 122 -17.10 -6.44 -19.77
C MET A 122 -17.61 -7.88 -19.85
N ALA A 123 -16.74 -8.86 -20.04
CA ALA A 123 -17.14 -10.25 -19.99
C ALA A 123 -17.56 -10.61 -18.57
N VAL A 124 -18.69 -11.32 -18.46
CA VAL A 124 -19.13 -11.92 -17.21
C VAL A 124 -18.07 -12.93 -16.79
N TYR A 125 -17.53 -12.72 -15.59
CA TYR A 125 -16.59 -13.61 -14.94
C TYR A 125 -17.17 -14.01 -13.58
N GLN A 126 -16.35 -14.60 -12.69
CA GLN A 126 -16.74 -15.06 -11.35
C GLN A 126 -17.82 -14.18 -10.67
N TYR A 127 -18.71 -14.79 -9.89
CA TYR A 127 -19.83 -14.10 -9.21
C TYR A 127 -20.89 -13.47 -10.13
N GLY A 128 -20.89 -13.80 -11.44
CA GLY A 128 -21.89 -13.32 -12.39
C GLY A 128 -21.76 -11.84 -12.74
N GLN A 129 -20.64 -11.21 -12.38
CA GLN A 129 -20.38 -9.79 -12.61
C GLN A 129 -19.33 -9.59 -13.72
N PRO A 130 -19.31 -8.40 -14.36
CA PRO A 130 -18.24 -8.03 -15.27
C PRO A 130 -16.87 -8.08 -14.57
N LEU A 131 -15.83 -8.49 -15.30
CA LEU A 131 -14.47 -8.58 -14.77
C LEU A 131 -13.99 -7.28 -14.11
N LEU A 132 -14.32 -6.12 -14.69
CA LEU A 132 -13.98 -4.82 -14.12
C LEU A 132 -14.60 -4.62 -12.73
N MET A 133 -15.85 -5.03 -12.54
CA MET A 133 -16.53 -4.91 -11.25
C MET A 133 -15.88 -5.82 -10.22
N ASN A 134 -15.54 -7.05 -10.60
CA ASN A 134 -14.82 -7.98 -9.73
C ASN A 134 -13.44 -7.43 -9.31
N MET A 135 -12.71 -6.81 -10.23
CA MET A 135 -11.41 -6.19 -9.92
C MET A 135 -11.58 -5.06 -8.91
N VAL A 136 -12.51 -4.13 -9.14
CA VAL A 136 -12.77 -3.02 -8.21
C VAL A 136 -13.20 -3.55 -6.84
N ALA A 137 -14.09 -4.55 -6.80
CA ALA A 137 -14.55 -5.15 -5.56
C ALA A 137 -13.39 -5.83 -4.79
N ALA A 138 -12.54 -6.59 -5.49
CA ALA A 138 -11.35 -7.21 -4.90
C ALA A 138 -10.40 -6.15 -4.34
N THR A 139 -10.07 -5.11 -5.12
CA THR A 139 -9.21 -4.01 -4.66
C THR A 139 -9.80 -3.27 -3.46
N CYS A 140 -11.12 -3.06 -3.40
CA CYS A 140 -11.75 -2.46 -2.22
C CYS A 140 -11.60 -3.33 -0.97
N ILE A 141 -11.76 -4.65 -1.10
CA ILE A 141 -11.54 -5.60 0.00
C ILE A 141 -10.06 -5.56 0.44
N ASP A 142 -9.13 -5.50 -0.51
CA ASP A 142 -7.70 -5.46 -0.25
C ASP A 142 -7.31 -4.18 0.49
N ILE A 143 -7.80 -3.01 0.07
CA ILE A 143 -7.58 -1.73 0.76
C ILE A 143 -8.13 -1.80 2.19
N VAL A 144 -9.34 -2.32 2.40
CA VAL A 144 -9.89 -2.43 3.76
C VAL A 144 -9.04 -3.37 4.62
N SER A 145 -8.55 -4.46 4.04
CA SER A 145 -7.72 -5.45 4.71
C SER A 145 -6.34 -4.89 5.07
N SER A 146 -5.67 -4.22 4.13
CA SER A 146 -4.38 -3.55 4.36
C SER A 146 -4.50 -2.46 5.43
N MET A 147 -5.56 -1.65 5.38
CA MET A 147 -5.82 -0.62 6.39
C MET A 147 -5.99 -1.22 7.79
N LEU A 148 -6.73 -2.33 7.92
CA LEU A 148 -6.90 -3.03 9.17
C LEU A 148 -5.57 -3.57 9.70
N ILE A 149 -4.78 -4.22 8.84
CA ILE A 149 -3.49 -4.79 9.24
C ILE A 149 -2.49 -3.70 9.65
N ILE A 150 -2.38 -2.62 8.88
CA ILE A 150 -1.53 -1.47 9.24
C ILE A 150 -1.95 -0.91 10.60
N SER A 151 -3.25 -0.75 10.83
CA SER A 151 -3.76 -0.21 12.11
C SER A 151 -3.39 -1.11 13.29
N LEU A 152 -3.43 -2.44 13.11
CA LEU A 152 -3.01 -3.41 14.14
C LEU A 152 -1.52 -3.35 14.42
N ILE A 153 -0.67 -3.29 13.38
CA ILE A 153 0.79 -3.16 13.53
C ILE A 153 1.14 -1.86 14.26
N PHE A 154 0.43 -0.78 13.93
CA PHE A 154 0.60 0.50 14.60
C PHE A 154 0.15 0.44 16.07
N LEU A 155 -0.92 -0.28 16.38
CA LEU A 155 -1.40 -0.45 17.75
C LEU A 155 -0.42 -1.25 18.62
N GLU A 156 0.21 -2.30 18.06
CA GLU A 156 1.19 -3.12 18.78
C GLU A 156 2.48 -2.35 19.11
N THR A 157 2.80 -1.31 18.35
CA THR A 157 4.06 -0.55 18.47
C THR A 157 3.97 0.68 19.40
N VAL A 158 2.80 0.96 19.99
CA VAL A 158 2.54 2.05 20.97
C VAL A 158 2.55 1.52 22.39
#